data_AF-B0DSY0-F1
#
_entry.id   AF-B0DSY0-F1
#
_cell.length_a   1.000
_cell.length_b   1.000
_cell.length_c   1.000
_cell.angle_alpha   90.00
_cell.angle_beta   90.00
_cell.angle_gamma   90.00
#
_symmetry.space_group_name_H-M   'P 1'
#
loop_
_entity.id
_entity.type
_entity.pdbx_description
1 polymer ?
#
loop_
_entity_poly.entity_id
_entity_poly.type
_entity_poly.pdbx_seq_one_letter_code
_entity_poly.pdbx_strand_id
1 'polypeptide(L)'
;MSSALSIDTGDVATSGKPCTRCKKVISSWERFKQCHHCRELRRQQDARRAERRMQRDDGSAMDVDNDMRRKENVDPVRKPAVALKDLQGEEKERALAMMKNRIKSTISVPFPPPRVESTIPRYREYQSATQLYAALKSSILVSPSNLKFRATHSIVASIIIDNALRAELVAKDLRKIAGLSFAHRTPLPRHSSSTNTRQLEFLCTCLGYITAPENKLKSQTGLKDWIQLKSSRPSSAVNEETLIRKECSGTVLITVEDDRSHPLGLLGQRIAVRVKHVEGK
;
A
#
# COMPACT_ATOMS: atom_id res chain seq x y z
N MET A 1 -74.53 19.63 -25.69
CA MET A 1 -74.09 18.65 -24.66
C MET A 1 -72.69 18.22 -25.03
N SER A 2 -71.68 18.80 -24.38
CA SER A 2 -70.26 18.52 -24.64
C SER A 2 -69.60 18.24 -23.30
N SER A 3 -69.34 16.96 -23.02
CA SER A 3 -68.72 16.51 -21.78
C SER A 3 -67.20 16.58 -21.91
N ALA A 4 -66.58 17.43 -21.09
CA ALA A 4 -65.14 17.52 -20.93
C ALA A 4 -64.64 16.40 -20.00
N LEU A 5 -63.70 15.58 -20.49
CA LEU A 5 -63.00 14.57 -19.70
C LEU A 5 -61.81 15.22 -19.00
N SER A 6 -61.94 15.44 -17.70
CA SER A 6 -60.83 15.85 -16.83
C SER A 6 -59.93 14.63 -16.55
N ILE A 7 -58.70 14.66 -17.07
CA ILE A 7 -57.68 13.67 -16.74
C ILE A 7 -57.02 14.10 -15.43
N ASP A 8 -57.36 13.37 -14.38
CA ASP A 8 -56.79 13.53 -13.04
C ASP A 8 -55.31 13.11 -13.08
N THR A 9 -54.41 14.09 -13.04
CA THR A 9 -52.96 13.86 -13.01
C THR A 9 -52.55 13.60 -11.58
N GLY A 10 -52.80 12.36 -11.12
CA GLY A 10 -52.39 11.91 -9.80
C GLY A 10 -50.89 12.14 -9.58
N ASP A 11 -50.57 12.93 -8.55
CA ASP A 11 -49.22 13.15 -8.05
C ASP A 11 -48.59 11.82 -7.60
N VAL A 12 -47.94 11.14 -8.54
CA VAL A 12 -47.10 9.98 -8.24
C VAL A 12 -45.90 10.49 -7.45
N ALA A 13 -45.94 10.29 -6.13
CA ALA A 13 -44.83 10.56 -5.24
C ALA A 13 -43.59 9.76 -5.68
N THR A 14 -42.78 10.35 -6.58
CA THR A 14 -41.54 9.74 -7.03
C THR A 14 -40.58 9.65 -5.86
N SER A 15 -40.38 8.43 -5.36
CA SER A 15 -39.43 8.08 -4.32
C SER A 15 -37.98 8.26 -4.81
N GLY A 16 -37.54 9.51 -4.87
CA GLY A 16 -36.19 9.88 -5.25
C GLY A 16 -35.29 10.18 -4.06
N LYS A 17 -33.98 10.02 -4.26
CA LYS A 17 -32.95 10.35 -3.27
C LYS A 17 -32.38 11.75 -3.55
N PRO A 18 -32.08 12.58 -2.52
CA PRO A 18 -31.57 13.93 -2.75
C PRO A 18 -30.10 13.90 -3.20
N CYS A 19 -29.76 14.74 -4.17
CA CYS A 19 -28.39 14.96 -4.60
C CYS A 19 -27.53 15.46 -3.43
N THR A 20 -26.37 14.83 -3.21
CA THR A 20 -25.47 15.21 -2.10
C THR A 20 -24.96 16.66 -2.16
N ARG A 21 -24.84 17.24 -3.38
CA ARG A 21 -24.38 18.61 -3.62
C ARG A 21 -25.49 19.67 -3.62
N CYS A 22 -26.45 19.60 -4.54
CA CYS A 22 -27.50 20.63 -4.70
C CYS A 22 -28.88 20.25 -4.13
N LYS A 23 -29.01 19.09 -3.49
CA LYS A 23 -30.25 18.58 -2.87
C LYS A 23 -31.44 18.32 -3.82
N LYS A 24 -31.32 18.58 -5.12
CA LYS A 24 -32.33 18.17 -6.11
C LYS A 24 -32.61 16.66 -6.03
N VAL A 25 -33.88 16.29 -6.08
CA VAL A 25 -34.33 14.89 -6.07
C VAL A 25 -33.82 14.19 -7.32
N ILE A 26 -33.12 13.08 -7.13
CA ILE A 26 -32.61 12.19 -8.18
C ILE A 26 -33.49 10.95 -8.16
N SER A 27 -33.83 10.41 -9.32
CA SER A 27 -34.55 9.14 -9.36
C SER A 27 -33.77 8.02 -8.65
N SER A 28 -34.49 7.16 -7.94
CA SER A 28 -33.91 6.03 -7.19
C SER A 28 -33.17 5.04 -8.08
N TRP A 29 -33.53 4.94 -9.37
CA TRP A 29 -32.83 4.10 -10.34
C TRP A 29 -31.44 4.60 -10.73
N GLU A 30 -31.12 5.89 -10.55
CA GLU A 30 -29.78 6.38 -10.84
C GLU A 30 -28.80 5.87 -9.78
N ARG A 31 -27.76 5.13 -10.18
CA ARG A 31 -26.75 4.59 -9.25
C ARG A 31 -25.87 5.66 -8.58
N PHE A 32 -25.93 6.91 -9.05
CA PHE A 32 -25.04 7.98 -8.61
C PHE A 32 -25.58 8.74 -7.39
N LYS A 33 -24.66 9.27 -6.56
CA LYS A 33 -24.97 10.12 -5.39
C LYS A 33 -25.16 11.61 -5.73
N GLN A 34 -24.94 11.97 -6.99
CA GLN A 34 -24.99 13.35 -7.50
C GLN A 34 -25.84 13.38 -8.77
N CYS A 35 -26.65 14.43 -8.92
CA CYS A 35 -27.50 14.59 -10.09
C CYS A 35 -26.62 14.80 -11.35
N HIS A 36 -27.21 14.56 -12.53
CA HIS A 36 -26.51 14.71 -13.81
C HIS A 36 -25.78 16.07 -13.93
N HIS A 37 -26.46 17.17 -13.60
CA HIS A 37 -25.88 18.52 -13.67
C HIS A 37 -24.66 18.72 -12.75
N CYS A 38 -24.72 18.23 -11.51
CA CYS A 38 -23.58 18.33 -10.58
C CYS A 38 -22.39 17.46 -11.01
N ARG A 39 -22.65 16.32 -11.65
CA ARG A 39 -21.61 15.46 -12.23
C ARG A 39 -20.93 16.15 -13.41
N GLU A 40 -21.71 16.77 -14.29
CA GLU A 40 -21.18 17.50 -15.44
C GLU A 40 -20.32 18.70 -15.03
N LEU A 41 -20.79 19.47 -14.05
CA LEU A 41 -20.01 20.58 -13.50
C LEU A 41 -18.69 20.11 -12.88
N ARG A 42 -18.67 18.93 -12.24
CA ARG A 42 -17.44 18.33 -11.73
C ARG A 42 -16.50 17.91 -12.87
N ARG A 43 -17.02 17.26 -13.91
CA ARG A 43 -16.23 16.90 -15.10
C ARG A 43 -15.57 18.11 -15.74
N GLN A 44 -16.30 19.22 -15.89
CA GLN A 44 -15.75 20.48 -16.40
C GLN A 44 -14.67 21.08 -15.48
N GLN A 45 -14.86 21.02 -14.15
CA GLN A 45 -13.85 21.48 -13.19
C GLN A 45 -12.57 20.65 -13.26
N ASP A 46 -12.70 19.32 -13.37
CA ASP A 46 -11.56 18.42 -13.48
C ASP A 46 -10.83 18.59 -14.82
N ALA A 47 -11.55 18.82 -15.93
CA ALA A 47 -10.97 19.17 -17.22
C ALA A 47 -10.17 20.48 -17.16
N ARG A 48 -10.74 21.55 -16.58
CA ARG A 48 -10.03 22.83 -16.37
C ARG A 48 -8.81 22.70 -15.45
N ARG A 49 -8.79 21.74 -14.52
CA ARG A 49 -7.63 21.47 -13.67
C ARG A 49 -6.56 20.69 -14.42
N ALA A 50 -6.95 19.73 -15.27
CA ALA A 50 -6.04 18.99 -16.13
C ALA A 50 -5.37 19.92 -17.15
N GLU A 51 -6.13 20.79 -17.80
CA GLU A 51 -5.62 21.79 -18.74
C GLU A 51 -4.58 22.73 -18.09
N ARG A 52 -4.85 23.22 -16.87
CA ARG A 52 -3.88 24.01 -16.10
C ARG A 52 -2.62 23.23 -15.68
N ARG A 53 -2.69 21.90 -15.59
CA ARG A 53 -1.51 21.06 -15.34
C ARG A 53 -0.69 20.91 -16.62
N MET A 54 -1.34 20.70 -17.77
CA MET A 54 -0.64 20.60 -19.06
C MET A 54 0.06 21.92 -19.42
N GLN A 55 -0.58 23.07 -19.21
CA GLN A 55 0.05 24.38 -19.42
C GLN A 55 1.25 24.65 -18.49
N ARG A 56 1.38 23.94 -17.37
CA ARG A 56 2.55 24.05 -16.47
C ARG A 56 3.68 23.11 -16.87
N ASP A 57 3.39 22.05 -17.60
CA ASP A 57 4.38 21.04 -17.99
C ASP A 57 5.03 21.38 -19.34
N ASP A 58 4.29 22.03 -20.25
CA ASP A 58 4.80 22.50 -21.56
C ASP A 58 5.56 23.83 -21.48
N GLY A 59 5.59 24.49 -20.32
CA GLY A 59 6.12 25.84 -20.13
C GLY A 59 7.21 25.93 -19.07
N SER A 60 8.46 25.81 -19.52
CA SER A 60 9.71 26.16 -18.81
C SER A 60 10.32 25.09 -17.88
N ALA A 61 11.25 24.33 -18.48
CA ALA A 61 12.42 23.75 -17.82
C ALA A 61 13.66 24.67 -17.93
N MET A 62 13.47 25.97 -18.19
CA MET A 62 14.56 26.94 -18.38
C MET A 62 14.10 28.30 -17.84
N ASP A 63 14.32 28.53 -16.55
CA ASP A 63 14.96 29.75 -16.05
C ASP A 63 15.12 29.64 -14.53
N VAL A 64 16.36 29.34 -14.15
CA VAL A 64 16.90 29.55 -12.81
C VAL A 64 17.17 31.05 -12.69
N ASP A 65 16.84 31.61 -11.53
CA ASP A 65 17.13 32.98 -11.11
C ASP A 65 16.35 34.12 -11.80
N ASN A 66 15.09 34.31 -11.43
CA ASN A 66 14.67 35.61 -10.92
C ASN A 66 13.29 35.62 -10.24
N ASP A 67 13.19 36.54 -9.28
CA ASP A 67 11.98 37.25 -8.87
C ASP A 67 11.11 36.65 -7.74
N MET A 68 11.54 37.02 -6.53
CA MET A 68 10.71 37.19 -5.34
C MET A 68 9.56 38.20 -5.61
N ARG A 69 8.44 37.78 -6.22
CA ARG A 69 7.18 38.55 -6.14
C ARG A 69 5.95 37.79 -6.63
N ARG A 70 5.77 36.54 -6.21
CA ARG A 70 4.50 35.83 -6.46
C ARG A 70 3.49 36.11 -5.35
N LYS A 71 2.59 37.06 -5.64
CA LYS A 71 1.37 37.35 -4.86
C LYS A 71 0.63 36.05 -4.52
N GLU A 72 0.62 35.73 -3.24
CA GLU A 72 -0.30 34.76 -2.65
C GLU A 72 -1.73 35.29 -2.82
N ASN A 73 -2.55 34.57 -3.59
CA ASN A 73 -4.00 34.62 -3.39
C ASN A 73 -4.29 33.79 -2.14
N VAL A 74 -4.15 34.46 -0.99
CA VAL A 74 -4.40 33.92 0.34
C VAL A 74 -5.92 33.68 0.46
N ASP A 75 -6.30 32.41 0.59
CA ASP A 75 -7.61 32.01 1.12
C ASP A 75 -7.94 32.84 2.36
N PRO A 76 -9.20 33.21 2.65
CA PRO A 76 -9.54 34.05 3.79
C PRO A 76 -8.91 33.48 5.06
N VAL A 77 -7.86 34.16 5.53
CA VAL A 77 -7.03 33.80 6.67
C VAL A 77 -7.99 33.52 7.82
N ARG A 78 -8.16 32.23 8.15
CA ARG A 78 -8.64 31.85 9.47
C ARG A 78 -7.69 32.53 10.43
N LYS A 79 -8.17 33.57 11.12
CA LYS A 79 -7.41 34.33 12.11
C LYS A 79 -6.58 33.32 12.92
N PRO A 80 -5.25 33.43 12.94
CA PRO A 80 -4.42 32.50 13.69
C PRO A 80 -4.97 32.45 15.11
N ALA A 81 -5.22 31.25 15.61
CA ALA A 81 -5.63 31.07 16.99
C ALA A 81 -4.61 31.83 17.84
N VAL A 82 -5.08 32.85 18.57
CA VAL A 82 -4.25 33.66 19.46
C VAL A 82 -3.44 32.67 20.30
N ALA A 83 -2.11 32.79 20.23
CA ALA A 83 -1.24 31.85 20.89
C ALA A 83 -1.58 31.86 22.38
N LEU A 84 -1.71 30.67 22.99
CA LEU A 84 -2.07 30.51 24.41
C LEU A 84 -1.14 31.29 25.38
N LYS A 85 0.00 31.76 24.87
CA LYS A 85 0.99 32.56 25.58
C LYS A 85 0.57 34.03 25.77
N ASP A 86 -0.32 34.54 24.93
CA ASP A 86 -0.72 35.96 24.93
C ASP A 86 -1.98 36.22 25.76
N LEU A 87 -2.67 35.16 26.22
CA LEU A 87 -3.78 35.26 27.16
C LEU A 87 -3.23 35.48 28.58
N GLN A 88 -3.64 36.56 29.25
CA GLN A 88 -3.33 36.83 30.66
C GLN A 88 -4.60 36.73 31.53
N GLY A 89 -4.43 36.44 32.81
CA GLY A 89 -5.51 36.43 33.81
C GLY A 89 -6.59 35.37 33.57
N GLU A 90 -7.86 35.75 33.81
CA GLU A 90 -9.02 34.85 33.81
C GLU A 90 -9.27 34.16 32.46
N GLU A 91 -8.91 34.80 31.34
CA GLU A 91 -9.10 34.22 30.00
C GLU A 91 -8.23 32.99 29.77
N LYS A 92 -6.99 33.03 30.27
CA LYS A 92 -6.06 31.89 30.19
C LYS A 92 -6.57 30.72 31.02
N GLU A 93 -7.11 31.00 32.21
CA GLU A 93 -7.65 29.98 33.10
C GLU A 93 -8.89 29.31 32.51
N ARG A 94 -9.80 30.10 31.92
CA ARG A 94 -10.99 29.59 31.22
C ARG A 94 -10.61 28.74 29.99
N ALA A 95 -9.61 29.16 29.20
CA ALA A 95 -9.11 28.40 28.06
C ALA A 95 -8.48 27.07 28.48
N LEU A 96 -7.67 27.07 29.55
CA LEU A 96 -7.07 25.84 30.10
C LEU A 96 -8.12 24.89 30.68
N ALA A 97 -9.16 25.41 31.33
CA ALA A 97 -10.27 24.60 31.84
C ALA A 97 -11.04 23.90 30.70
N MET A 98 -11.34 24.62 29.62
CA MET A 98 -11.99 24.03 28.44
C MET A 98 -11.11 22.95 27.78
N MET A 99 -9.80 23.18 27.71
CA MET A 99 -8.85 22.21 27.16
C MET A 99 -8.74 20.95 28.04
N LYS A 100 -8.67 21.10 29.37
CA LYS A 100 -8.62 19.99 30.33
C LYS A 100 -9.88 19.12 30.29
N ASN A 101 -11.07 19.73 30.22
CA ASN A 101 -12.33 18.98 30.15
C ASN A 101 -12.43 18.16 28.85
N ARG A 102 -11.94 18.72 27.73
CA ARG A 102 -11.90 18.00 26.45
C ARG A 102 -10.99 16.78 26.53
N ILE A 103 -9.79 16.91 27.11
CA ILE A 103 -8.85 15.79 27.29
C ILE A 103 -9.45 14.70 28.18
N LYS A 104 -10.05 15.06 29.33
CA LYS A 104 -10.70 14.10 30.24
C LYS A 104 -11.80 13.30 29.55
N SER A 105 -12.61 13.94 28.70
CA SER A 105 -13.68 13.27 27.95
C SER A 105 -13.18 12.27 26.90
N THR A 106 -12.00 12.51 26.31
CA THR A 106 -11.39 11.57 25.35
C THR A 106 -10.70 10.38 26.02
N ILE A 107 -10.28 10.50 27.28
CA ILE A 107 -9.52 9.44 27.96
C ILE A 107 -10.45 8.45 28.69
N SER A 108 -11.70 8.81 28.99
CA SER A 108 -12.59 7.98 29.82
C SER A 108 -13.38 6.92 29.06
N VAL A 109 -12.96 6.48 27.87
CA VAL A 109 -13.59 5.31 27.25
C VAL A 109 -13.01 4.06 27.93
N PRO A 110 -13.81 3.28 28.67
CA PRO A 110 -13.33 2.07 29.34
C PRO A 110 -12.77 1.15 28.27
N PHE A 111 -11.46 0.89 28.32
CA PHE A 111 -10.83 -0.09 27.44
C PHE A 111 -11.51 -1.44 27.70
N PRO A 112 -12.18 -2.05 26.70
CA PRO A 112 -12.73 -3.39 26.89
C PRO A 112 -11.57 -4.33 27.25
N PRO A 113 -11.78 -5.27 28.18
CA PRO A 113 -10.74 -6.20 28.59
C PRO A 113 -10.16 -6.90 27.34
N PRO A 114 -8.83 -7.06 27.26
CA PRO A 114 -8.17 -7.63 26.09
C PRO A 114 -8.78 -9.01 25.81
N ARG A 115 -9.42 -9.14 24.65
CA ARG A 115 -9.95 -10.43 24.20
C ARG A 115 -8.78 -11.38 24.04
N VAL A 116 -8.81 -12.47 24.80
CA VAL A 116 -7.81 -13.54 24.73
C VAL A 116 -7.99 -14.25 23.38
N GLU A 117 -7.23 -13.84 22.37
CA GLU A 117 -7.28 -14.45 21.04
C GLU A 117 -6.50 -15.77 20.96
N SER A 118 -7.07 -16.65 20.13
CA SER A 118 -7.01 -18.12 20.11
C SER A 118 -5.70 -18.76 19.62
N THR A 119 -5.63 -20.07 19.85
CA THR A 119 -4.59 -21.11 19.64
C THR A 119 -3.94 -21.23 18.25
N ILE A 120 -4.04 -20.23 17.37
CA ILE A 120 -3.34 -20.24 16.07
C ILE A 120 -1.86 -19.92 16.33
N PRO A 121 -0.89 -20.65 15.73
CA PRO A 121 0.53 -20.35 15.88
C PRO A 121 0.79 -18.88 15.57
N ARG A 122 1.07 -18.12 16.64
CA ARG A 122 1.12 -16.66 16.64
C ARG A 122 2.20 -16.19 15.69
N TYR A 123 1.87 -15.18 14.88
CA TYR A 123 2.90 -14.43 14.18
C TYR A 123 3.88 -13.87 15.21
N ARG A 124 5.17 -13.90 14.89
CA ARG A 124 6.14 -13.20 15.72
C ARG A 124 6.04 -11.70 15.44
N GLU A 125 5.60 -10.94 16.43
CA GLU A 125 5.47 -9.49 16.32
C GLU A 125 6.83 -8.80 16.47
N TYR A 126 7.09 -7.84 15.59
CA TYR A 126 8.29 -7.01 15.58
C TYR A 126 7.88 -5.54 15.69
N GLN A 127 8.71 -4.74 16.35
CA GLN A 127 8.44 -3.32 16.53
C GLN A 127 8.70 -2.49 15.27
N SER A 128 9.58 -2.97 14.37
CA SER A 128 9.92 -2.26 13.14
C SER A 128 10.14 -3.21 11.96
N ALA A 129 10.01 -2.67 10.75
CA ALA A 129 10.29 -3.38 9.51
C ALA A 129 11.73 -3.92 9.47
N THR A 130 12.70 -3.13 9.92
CA THR A 130 14.12 -3.49 9.97
C THR A 130 14.36 -4.75 10.81
N GLN A 131 13.73 -4.84 11.99
CA GLN A 131 13.86 -6.03 12.84
C GLN A 131 13.25 -7.26 12.18
N LEU A 132 12.09 -7.11 11.53
CA LEU A 132 11.45 -8.20 10.78
C LEU A 132 12.36 -8.69 9.64
N TYR A 133 12.91 -7.78 8.83
CA TYR A 133 13.79 -8.13 7.72
C TYR A 133 15.10 -8.77 8.17
N ALA A 134 15.70 -8.29 9.26
CA ALA A 134 16.90 -8.88 9.85
C ALA A 134 16.63 -10.31 10.33
N ALA A 135 15.51 -10.54 11.02
CA ALA A 135 15.14 -11.87 11.50
C ALA A 135 14.85 -12.84 10.34
N LEU A 136 14.19 -12.37 9.27
CA LEU A 136 13.97 -13.16 8.07
C LEU A 136 15.30 -13.52 7.40
N LYS A 137 16.22 -12.55 7.25
CA LYS A 137 17.55 -12.78 6.66
C LYS A 137 18.33 -13.83 7.45
N SER A 138 18.36 -13.75 8.78
CA SER A 138 18.98 -14.78 9.62
C SER A 138 18.33 -16.15 9.45
N SER A 139 17.00 -16.20 9.32
CA SER A 139 16.28 -17.47 9.11
C SER A 139 16.62 -18.12 7.76
N ILE A 140 16.78 -17.32 6.71
CA ILE A 140 17.19 -17.77 5.37
C ILE A 140 18.58 -18.40 5.41
N LEU A 141 19.52 -17.81 6.17
CA LEU A 141 20.89 -18.31 6.31
C LEU A 141 20.96 -19.65 7.04
N VAL A 142 20.11 -19.86 8.05
CA VAL A 142 20.11 -21.09 8.84
C VAL A 142 19.48 -22.26 8.07
N SER A 143 18.33 -22.04 7.41
CA SER A 143 17.55 -23.12 6.80
C SER A 143 16.93 -22.69 5.46
N PRO A 144 17.72 -22.56 4.38
CA PRO A 144 17.21 -22.06 3.09
C PRO A 144 16.21 -23.02 2.43
N SER A 145 16.31 -24.34 2.65
CA SER A 145 15.42 -25.36 2.06
C SER A 145 14.17 -25.65 2.88
N ASN A 146 14.18 -25.40 4.19
CA ASN A 146 13.07 -25.67 5.11
C ASN A 146 12.68 -24.41 5.90
N LEU A 147 12.57 -23.28 5.20
CA LEU A 147 12.24 -22.01 5.81
C LEU A 147 10.75 -21.96 6.17
N LYS A 148 10.46 -21.87 7.47
CA LYS A 148 9.12 -21.59 8.02
C LYS A 148 9.19 -20.30 8.82
N PHE A 149 8.79 -19.20 8.20
CA PHE A 149 8.85 -17.87 8.82
C PHE A 149 7.46 -17.24 8.85
N ARG A 150 7.06 -16.69 10.01
CA ARG A 150 5.80 -15.96 10.19
C ARG A 150 6.04 -14.77 11.10
N ALA A 151 5.91 -13.58 10.55
CA ALA A 151 6.17 -12.34 11.27
C ALA A 151 5.14 -11.27 10.94
N THR A 152 4.93 -10.38 11.90
CA THR A 152 4.09 -9.19 11.74
C THR A 152 4.81 -7.96 12.28
N HIS A 153 4.51 -6.81 11.70
CA HIS A 153 4.76 -5.51 12.32
C HIS A 153 3.66 -4.54 11.87
N SER A 154 3.41 -3.52 12.67
CA SER A 154 2.44 -2.47 12.34
C SER A 154 3.15 -1.15 12.11
N ILE A 155 2.63 -0.36 11.18
CA ILE A 155 3.06 1.00 10.90
C ILE A 155 1.86 1.94 10.94
N VAL A 156 2.09 3.24 11.13
CA VAL A 156 1.01 4.23 10.99
C VAL A 156 0.58 4.30 9.53
N ALA A 157 -0.73 4.28 9.29
CA ALA A 157 -1.28 4.35 7.94
C ALA A 157 -0.99 5.71 7.30
N SER A 158 -0.64 5.70 6.02
CA SER A 158 -0.46 6.91 5.22
C SER A 158 -1.62 7.05 4.25
N ILE A 159 -2.20 8.24 4.16
CA ILE A 159 -3.27 8.56 3.20
C ILE A 159 -2.82 8.45 1.74
N ILE A 160 -1.51 8.48 1.49
CA ILE A 160 -0.91 8.45 0.15
C ILE A 160 -0.68 6.99 -0.30
N ILE A 161 -0.49 6.07 0.64
CA ILE A 161 -0.08 4.69 0.37
C ILE A 161 -1.19 3.76 0.82
N ASP A 162 -1.97 3.27 -0.13
CA ASP A 162 -2.98 2.25 0.11
C ASP A 162 -2.35 0.87 0.43
N ASN A 163 -3.19 -0.08 0.83
CA ASN A 163 -2.74 -1.43 1.20
C ASN A 163 -2.15 -2.19 0.00
N ALA A 164 -2.57 -1.86 -1.23
CA ALA A 164 -2.06 -2.46 -2.46
C ALA A 164 -0.61 -2.04 -2.73
N LEU A 165 -0.37 -0.73 -2.81
CA LEU A 165 0.95 -0.15 -2.99
C LEU A 165 1.88 -0.53 -1.82
N ARG A 166 1.37 -0.56 -0.59
CA ARG A 166 2.14 -1.01 0.57
C ARG A 166 2.62 -2.45 0.41
N ALA A 167 1.75 -3.37 -0.01
CA ALA A 167 2.13 -4.76 -0.21
C ALA A 167 3.20 -4.92 -1.30
N GLU A 168 3.14 -4.12 -2.37
CA GLU A 168 4.18 -4.10 -3.41
C GLU A 168 5.52 -3.54 -2.91
N LEU A 169 5.50 -2.48 -2.08
CA LEU A 169 6.70 -1.93 -1.46
C LEU A 169 7.37 -2.97 -0.55
N VAL A 170 6.58 -3.66 0.29
CA VAL A 170 7.08 -4.75 1.14
C VAL A 170 7.66 -5.89 0.29
N ALA A 171 7.04 -6.25 -0.83
CA ALA A 171 7.60 -7.24 -1.74
C ALA A 171 8.98 -6.82 -2.28
N LYS A 172 9.14 -5.55 -2.66
CA LYS A 172 10.43 -5.01 -3.11
C LYS A 172 11.48 -5.04 -1.99
N ASP A 173 11.09 -4.67 -0.78
CA ASP A 173 11.97 -4.66 0.40
C ASP A 173 12.41 -6.07 0.80
N LEU A 174 11.51 -7.05 0.81
CA LEU A 174 11.86 -8.45 1.09
C LEU A 174 12.94 -8.97 0.13
N ARG A 175 12.88 -8.57 -1.14
CA ARG A 175 13.91 -8.93 -2.12
C ARG A 175 15.22 -8.18 -1.89
N LYS A 176 15.15 -6.85 -1.74
CA LYS A 176 16.34 -5.98 -1.70
C LYS A 176 17.06 -6.02 -0.34
N ILE A 177 16.32 -6.00 0.76
CA ILE A 177 16.85 -5.85 2.11
C ILE A 177 17.05 -7.22 2.76
N ALA A 178 16.02 -8.07 2.75
CA ALA A 178 16.10 -9.40 3.35
C ALA A 178 16.82 -10.43 2.46
N GLY A 179 17.02 -10.14 1.17
CA GLY A 179 17.70 -11.03 0.22
C GLY A 179 16.87 -12.26 -0.17
N LEU A 180 15.55 -12.22 0.04
CA LEU A 180 14.68 -13.34 -0.32
C LEU A 180 14.43 -13.37 -1.83
N SER A 181 14.83 -14.45 -2.49
CA SER A 181 14.61 -14.66 -3.93
C SER A 181 13.22 -15.28 -4.17
N PHE A 182 12.35 -14.56 -4.89
CA PHE A 182 11.03 -15.04 -5.32
C PHE A 182 10.56 -14.30 -6.58
N ALA A 183 9.55 -14.84 -7.26
CA ALA A 183 8.98 -14.32 -8.49
C ALA A 183 8.10 -13.05 -8.27
N HIS A 184 8.69 -11.97 -7.74
CA HIS A 184 7.98 -10.76 -7.29
C HIS A 184 7.17 -10.01 -8.37
N ARG A 185 7.42 -10.27 -9.67
CA ARG A 185 6.68 -9.63 -10.78
C ARG A 185 5.38 -10.33 -11.13
N THR A 186 5.24 -11.58 -10.71
CA THR A 186 4.13 -12.46 -11.10
C THR A 186 3.48 -13.00 -9.83
N PRO A 187 2.69 -12.17 -9.11
CA PRO A 187 1.94 -12.65 -7.95
C PRO A 187 0.95 -13.73 -8.40
N LEU A 188 0.79 -14.77 -7.57
CA LEU A 188 -0.24 -15.77 -7.75
C LEU A 188 -1.61 -15.12 -7.59
N PRO A 189 -2.59 -15.47 -8.45
CA PRO A 189 -3.95 -14.97 -8.32
C PRO A 189 -4.53 -15.35 -6.95
N ARG A 190 -4.92 -14.34 -6.17
CA ARG A 190 -5.70 -14.52 -4.93
C ARG A 190 -6.90 -13.61 -4.93
N HIS A 191 -8.04 -14.15 -4.54
CA HIS A 191 -9.23 -13.37 -4.26
C HIS A 191 -9.15 -12.84 -2.83
N SER A 192 -8.92 -11.53 -2.68
CA SER A 192 -9.17 -10.87 -1.39
C SER A 192 -10.66 -10.53 -1.34
N SER A 193 -11.36 -11.05 -0.34
CA SER A 193 -12.77 -10.74 -0.10
C SER A 193 -12.99 -9.41 0.62
N SER A 194 -11.96 -8.89 1.30
CA SER A 194 -12.03 -7.68 2.12
C SER A 194 -11.44 -6.49 1.39
N THR A 195 -12.17 -5.37 1.40
CA THR A 195 -11.68 -4.07 0.89
C THR A 195 -10.51 -3.53 1.71
N ASN A 196 -10.42 -3.93 2.97
CA ASN A 196 -9.43 -3.40 3.93
C ASN A 196 -8.20 -4.29 4.03
N THR A 197 -8.13 -5.36 3.23
CA THR A 197 -7.03 -6.34 3.27
C THR A 197 -6.52 -6.57 1.87
N ARG A 198 -5.21 -6.47 1.68
CA ARG A 198 -4.53 -6.91 0.47
C ARG A 198 -3.65 -8.10 0.80
N GLN A 199 -3.69 -9.11 -0.06
CA GLN A 199 -2.78 -10.24 -0.02
C GLN A 199 -2.06 -10.37 -1.36
N LEU A 200 -0.75 -10.56 -1.31
CA LEU A 200 0.09 -10.93 -2.45
C LEU A 200 0.80 -12.24 -2.10
N GLU A 201 0.66 -13.25 -2.95
CA GLU A 201 1.40 -14.50 -2.81
C GLU A 201 2.35 -14.67 -3.99
N PHE A 202 3.55 -15.16 -3.75
CA PHE A 202 4.58 -15.37 -4.77
C PHE A 202 5.21 -16.75 -4.64
N LEU A 203 5.67 -17.30 -5.76
CA LEU A 203 6.50 -18.50 -5.78
C LEU A 203 7.94 -18.16 -5.39
N CYS A 204 8.49 -18.91 -4.45
CA CYS A 204 9.87 -18.77 -4.00
C CYS A 204 10.84 -19.30 -5.08
N THR A 205 12.00 -18.68 -5.18
CA THR A 205 13.05 -19.03 -6.16
C THR A 205 14.43 -19.13 -5.48
N CYS A 206 14.46 -19.44 -4.19
CA CYS A 206 15.68 -19.43 -3.38
C CYS A 206 16.67 -20.56 -3.72
N LEU A 207 16.22 -21.66 -4.32
CA LEU A 207 17.08 -22.80 -4.69
C LEU A 207 17.92 -22.55 -5.95
N GLY A 208 17.72 -21.41 -6.64
CA GLY A 208 18.58 -20.97 -7.74
C GLY A 208 18.65 -21.94 -8.93
N TYR A 209 19.80 -21.91 -9.60
CA TYR A 209 20.15 -22.81 -10.70
C TYR A 209 21.22 -23.79 -10.21
N ILE A 210 21.07 -25.06 -10.55
CA ILE A 210 22.14 -26.04 -10.40
C ILE A 210 22.83 -26.11 -11.77
N THR A 211 24.16 -26.07 -11.79
CA THR A 211 24.93 -26.47 -12.97
C THR A 211 24.57 -27.91 -13.29
N ALA A 212 24.06 -28.19 -14.49
CA ALA A 212 23.80 -29.56 -14.91
C ALA A 212 25.04 -30.41 -14.59
N PRO A 213 24.88 -31.63 -14.04
CA PRO A 213 26.02 -32.51 -13.84
C PRO A 213 26.68 -32.64 -15.20
N GLU A 214 27.91 -32.12 -15.33
CA GLU A 214 28.71 -32.34 -16.54
C GLU A 214 28.74 -33.84 -16.72
N ASN A 215 28.01 -34.33 -17.73
CA ASN A 215 28.14 -35.70 -18.18
C ASN A 215 29.61 -35.80 -18.56
N LYS A 216 30.43 -36.33 -17.65
CA LYS A 216 31.83 -36.67 -17.88
C LYS A 216 31.86 -37.78 -18.92
N LEU A 217 31.55 -37.45 -20.17
CA LEU A 217 32.07 -38.17 -21.30
C LEU A 217 33.59 -37.98 -21.20
N LYS A 218 34.22 -39.04 -20.71
CA LYS A 218 35.66 -39.27 -20.66
C LYS A 218 36.27 -38.86 -22.01
N SER A 219 36.78 -37.64 -22.14
CA SER A 219 37.80 -37.34 -23.15
C SER A 219 39.11 -37.15 -22.41
N GLN A 220 39.94 -38.18 -22.47
CA GLN A 220 41.36 -38.08 -22.19
C GLN A 220 41.94 -37.11 -23.22
N THR A 221 42.01 -35.82 -22.91
CA THR A 221 42.83 -34.87 -23.67
C THR A 221 43.91 -34.34 -22.74
N GLY A 222 45.14 -34.51 -23.21
CA GLY A 222 46.35 -34.43 -22.41
C GLY A 222 46.69 -33.03 -21.93
N LEU A 223 47.49 -33.00 -20.86
CA LEU A 223 47.98 -31.87 -20.08
C LEU A 223 48.65 -30.71 -20.87
N LYS A 224 48.80 -30.80 -22.20
CA LYS A 224 49.61 -29.85 -22.98
C LYS A 224 48.86 -28.61 -23.48
N ASP A 225 47.53 -28.58 -23.47
CA ASP A 225 46.75 -27.46 -24.04
C ASP A 225 46.32 -26.39 -23.03
N TRP A 226 46.66 -26.54 -21.74
CA TRP A 226 46.18 -25.62 -20.70
C TRP A 226 46.90 -24.27 -20.66
N ILE A 227 48.09 -24.15 -21.27
CA ILE A 227 48.94 -22.96 -21.11
C ILE A 227 48.64 -21.85 -22.13
N GLN A 228 47.95 -22.12 -23.25
CA GLN A 228 47.69 -21.10 -24.28
C GLN A 228 46.39 -20.29 -24.11
N LEU A 229 45.55 -20.56 -23.10
CA LEU A 229 44.21 -19.97 -23.00
C LEU A 229 44.09 -18.70 -22.13
N LYS A 230 45.17 -17.95 -21.89
CA LYS A 230 45.17 -16.78 -20.98
C LYS A 230 45.13 -15.40 -21.64
N SER A 231 45.10 -15.26 -22.97
CA SER A 231 45.20 -13.94 -23.62
C SER A 231 43.98 -13.46 -24.41
N SER A 232 42.94 -14.28 -24.61
CA SER A 232 41.70 -13.82 -25.26
C SER A 232 40.64 -13.46 -24.23
N ARG A 233 40.23 -12.19 -24.19
CA ARG A 233 39.03 -11.71 -23.46
C ARG A 233 37.89 -12.71 -23.66
N PRO A 234 37.34 -13.33 -22.61
CA PRO A 234 36.20 -14.21 -22.75
C PRO A 234 34.99 -13.38 -23.17
N SER A 235 34.67 -13.42 -24.46
CA SER A 235 33.33 -13.12 -24.97
C SER A 235 32.35 -13.93 -24.14
N SER A 236 31.70 -13.27 -23.18
CA SER A 236 30.82 -13.88 -22.17
C SER A 236 29.46 -14.27 -22.77
N ALA A 237 29.48 -14.94 -23.92
CA ALA A 237 28.39 -15.80 -24.35
C ALA A 237 28.53 -17.12 -23.57
N VAL A 238 28.29 -17.04 -22.26
CA VAL A 238 28.11 -18.24 -21.45
C VAL A 238 26.82 -18.86 -21.95
N ASN A 239 26.92 -20.00 -22.65
CA ASN A 239 25.77 -20.76 -23.12
C ASN A 239 24.84 -21.03 -21.93
N GLU A 240 23.72 -20.31 -21.88
CA GLU A 240 22.70 -20.34 -20.83
C GLU A 240 21.97 -21.71 -20.76
N GLU A 241 22.27 -22.61 -21.71
CA GLU A 241 21.61 -23.90 -21.91
C GLU A 241 21.96 -24.99 -20.89
N THR A 242 22.95 -24.81 -20.00
CA THR A 242 23.35 -25.87 -19.04
C THR A 242 22.94 -25.63 -17.59
N LEU A 243 22.22 -24.54 -17.28
CA LEU A 243 21.74 -24.26 -15.92
C LEU A 243 20.32 -24.79 -15.72
N ILE A 244 20.20 -25.97 -15.09
CA ILE A 244 18.89 -26.52 -14.72
C ILE A 244 18.40 -25.78 -13.47
N ARG A 245 17.29 -25.08 -13.60
CA ARG A 245 16.66 -24.37 -12.48
C ARG A 245 16.11 -25.38 -11.47
N LYS A 246 16.60 -25.34 -10.22
CA LYS A 246 15.98 -26.14 -9.16
C LYS A 246 14.70 -25.44 -8.72
N GLU A 247 13.58 -26.07 -8.97
CA GLU A 247 12.30 -25.50 -8.58
C GLU A 247 12.16 -25.54 -7.05
N CYS A 248 12.02 -24.35 -6.45
CA CYS A 248 11.59 -24.23 -5.08
C CYS A 248 10.07 -24.22 -5.07
N SER A 249 9.45 -25.19 -4.39
CA SER A 249 8.00 -25.25 -4.18
C SER A 249 7.51 -24.35 -3.03
N GLY A 250 8.36 -23.44 -2.57
CA GLY A 250 8.03 -22.53 -1.48
C GLY A 250 7.12 -21.38 -1.90
N THR A 251 6.37 -20.82 -0.95
CA THR A 251 5.56 -19.62 -1.17
C THR A 251 5.88 -18.51 -0.18
N VAL A 252 5.75 -17.27 -0.67
CA VAL A 252 5.89 -16.03 0.10
C VAL A 252 4.55 -15.31 0.06
N LEU A 253 3.89 -15.20 1.21
CA LEU A 253 2.62 -14.50 1.38
C LEU A 253 2.85 -13.20 2.15
N ILE A 254 2.43 -12.09 1.57
CA ILE A 254 2.42 -10.76 2.16
C ILE A 254 0.97 -10.35 2.35
N THR A 255 0.58 -10.06 3.58
CA THR A 255 -0.74 -9.53 3.91
C THR A 255 -0.57 -8.13 4.48
N VAL A 256 -1.33 -7.17 3.96
CA VAL A 256 -1.45 -5.83 4.50
C VAL A 256 -2.91 -5.58 4.82
N GLU A 257 -3.19 -5.18 6.05
CA GLU A 257 -4.55 -4.88 6.48
C GLU A 257 -4.61 -3.66 7.39
N ASP A 258 -5.76 -3.01 7.44
CA ASP A 258 -5.98 -1.88 8.35
C ASP A 258 -5.90 -2.34 9.80
N ASP A 259 -5.10 -1.62 10.60
CA ASP A 259 -4.89 -1.90 12.02
C ASP A 259 -5.47 -0.76 12.85
N ARG A 260 -6.36 -1.09 13.80
CA ARG A 260 -6.97 -0.12 14.73
C ARG A 260 -6.54 -0.34 16.17
N SER A 261 -5.52 -1.16 16.39
CA SER A 261 -5.01 -1.48 17.72
C SER A 261 -4.19 -0.36 18.36
N HIS A 262 -3.85 0.71 17.60
CA HIS A 262 -3.04 1.81 18.11
C HIS A 262 -3.74 2.52 19.28
N PRO A 263 -3.07 2.72 20.45
CA PRO A 263 -3.71 3.23 21.66
C PRO A 263 -4.26 4.66 21.52
N LEU A 264 -3.66 5.47 20.64
CA LEU A 264 -4.13 6.83 20.33
C LEU A 264 -5.27 6.88 19.28
N GLY A 265 -5.82 5.74 18.86
CA GLY A 265 -6.87 5.68 17.83
C GLY A 265 -6.40 6.08 16.42
N LEU A 266 -5.08 6.12 16.18
CA LEU A 266 -4.52 6.35 14.86
C LEU A 266 -4.73 5.10 14.00
N LEU A 267 -5.10 5.31 12.73
CA LEU A 267 -5.18 4.22 11.78
C LEU A 267 -3.76 3.71 11.48
N GLY A 268 -3.55 2.42 11.63
CA GLY A 268 -2.34 1.71 11.26
C GLY A 268 -2.55 0.81 10.04
N GLN A 269 -1.44 0.28 9.53
CA GLN A 269 -1.40 -0.82 8.57
C GLN A 269 -0.59 -1.95 9.23
N ARG A 270 -1.20 -3.11 9.42
CA ARG A 270 -0.52 -4.32 9.87
C ARG A 270 0.01 -5.07 8.66
N ILE A 271 1.33 -5.28 8.64
CA ILE A 271 2.01 -6.06 7.61
C ILE A 271 2.38 -7.42 8.19
N ALA A 272 1.83 -8.49 7.61
CA ALA A 272 2.18 -9.86 7.92
C ALA A 272 2.97 -10.47 6.76
N VAL A 273 4.11 -11.09 7.08
CA VAL A 273 4.95 -11.83 6.13
C VAL A 273 4.99 -13.29 6.54
N ARG A 274 4.66 -14.17 5.61
CA ARG A 274 4.72 -15.62 5.80
C ARG A 274 5.53 -16.25 4.67
N VAL A 275 6.58 -16.97 5.03
CA VAL A 275 7.38 -17.78 4.11
C VAL A 275 7.21 -19.25 4.50
N LYS A 276 6.86 -20.09 3.53
CA LYS A 276 6.70 -21.53 3.73
C LYS A 276 7.41 -22.28 2.61
N HIS A 277 8.47 -23.00 2.95
CA HIS A 277 9.02 -24.04 2.07
C HIS A 277 8.40 -25.39 2.42
N VAL A 278 8.10 -26.19 1.40
CA VAL A 278 7.69 -27.59 1.60
C VAL A 278 8.96 -28.38 1.88
N GLU A 279 8.97 -29.18 2.94
CA GLU A 279 10.07 -30.13 3.16
C GLU A 279 10.15 -31.03 1.92
N GLY A 280 11.30 -31.03 1.26
CA GLY A 280 11.56 -31.96 0.17
C GLY A 280 11.41 -33.37 0.73
N LYS A 281 10.40 -34.09 0.22
CA LYS A 281 10.30 -35.53 0.43
C LYS A 281 11.40 -36.25 -0.34
#